data_AF-A0A1G6T9A3-F1
#
_entry.id   AF-A0A1G6T9A3-F1
#
_cell.length_a   1.000
_cell.length_b   1.000
_cell.length_c   1.000
_cell.angle_alpha   90.00
_cell.angle_beta   90.00
_cell.angle_gamma   90.00
#
_symmetry.space_group_name_H-M   'P 1'
#
loop_
_entity.id
_entity.type
_entity.pdbx_description
1 polymer ?
#
loop_
_entity_poly.entity_id
_entity_poly.type
_entity_poly.pdbx_seq_one_letter_code
_entity_poly.pdbx_strand_id
1 'polypeptide(L)'
;MVTSPHQVQKKFKHAGDFGIPGNYNKAKGEQYDRVLHDHVNAPTTTPIDGTYHREPVIHHLDTSTGLNVVTKPDGRFVTAWKFNSDQLRNVTTHGGL
;
A
#
# COMPACT_ATOMS: atom_id res chain seq x y z
N MET A 1 -8.24 5.97 -4.85
CA MET A 1 -6.80 6.27 -4.93
C MET A 1 -6.47 6.80 -6.33
N VAL A 2 -5.42 7.61 -6.47
CA VAL A 2 -4.84 8.03 -7.76
C VAL A 2 -3.43 7.48 -7.90
N THR A 3 -3.16 6.77 -8.99
CA THR A 3 -1.83 6.21 -9.30
C THR A 3 -1.21 6.92 -10.50
N SER A 4 0.10 6.78 -10.66
CA SER A 4 0.80 7.14 -11.89
C SER A 4 1.65 5.96 -12.36
N PRO A 5 1.78 5.71 -13.68
CA PRO A 5 2.54 4.58 -14.19
C PRO A 5 3.98 4.54 -13.67
N HIS A 6 4.63 5.71 -13.59
CA HIS A 6 5.97 5.85 -13.05
C HIS A 6 6.06 5.44 -11.58
N GLN A 7 5.09 5.85 -10.75
CA GLN A 7 5.10 5.51 -9.33
C GLN A 7 4.78 4.03 -9.10
N VAL A 8 3.82 3.46 -9.85
CA VAL A 8 3.49 2.04 -9.83
C VAL A 8 4.72 1.21 -10.19
N GLN A 9 5.41 1.54 -11.29
CA GLN A 9 6.64 0.87 -11.68
C GLN A 9 7.74 1.00 -10.61
N LYS A 10 7.95 2.21 -10.07
CA LYS A 10 8.95 2.46 -9.00
C LYS A 10 8.70 1.62 -7.75
N LYS A 11 7.43 1.34 -7.44
CA LYS A 11 7.02 0.58 -6.24
C LYS A 11 6.68 -0.89 -6.54
N PHE A 12 6.89 -1.33 -7.78
CA PHE A 12 6.62 -2.71 -8.19
C PHE A 12 7.47 -3.76 -7.44
N LYS A 13 8.59 -3.35 -6.83
CA LYS A 13 9.38 -4.22 -5.93
C LYS A 13 8.58 -4.83 -4.77
N HIS A 14 7.40 -4.27 -4.44
CA HIS A 14 6.50 -4.79 -3.41
C HIS A 14 5.35 -5.62 -3.98
N ALA A 15 5.21 -5.75 -5.30
CA ALA A 15 4.11 -6.47 -5.92
C ALA A 15 4.05 -7.96 -5.53
N GLY A 16 5.19 -8.54 -5.13
CA GLY A 16 5.26 -9.90 -4.58
C GLY A 16 4.45 -10.09 -3.31
N ASP A 17 4.38 -9.07 -2.44
CA ASP A 17 3.55 -9.10 -1.22
C ASP A 17 2.06 -9.23 -1.56
N PHE A 18 1.68 -8.69 -2.72
CA PHE A 18 0.32 -8.69 -3.27
C PHE A 18 0.07 -9.86 -4.23
N GLY A 19 0.91 -10.89 -4.20
CA GLY A 19 0.73 -12.10 -5.01
C GLY A 19 1.14 -11.97 -6.48
N ILE A 20 1.92 -10.95 -6.84
CA ILE A 20 2.43 -10.74 -8.21
C ILE A 20 3.96 -10.95 -8.21
N PRO A 21 4.44 -12.20 -8.28
CA PRO A 21 5.87 -12.49 -8.22
C PRO A 21 6.60 -12.12 -9.51
N GLY A 22 7.92 -11.98 -9.41
CA GLY A 22 8.83 -11.76 -10.54
C GLY A 22 9.02 -10.28 -10.93
N ASN A 23 9.61 -10.07 -12.10
CA ASN A 23 10.02 -8.73 -12.55
C ASN A 23 8.88 -7.93 -13.19
N TYR A 24 9.04 -6.60 -13.20
CA TYR A 24 8.11 -5.69 -13.85
C TYR A 24 8.03 -5.95 -15.35
N ASN A 25 6.81 -5.95 -15.85
CA ASN A 25 6.47 -5.69 -17.24
C ASN A 25 5.14 -4.93 -17.27
N LYS A 26 4.72 -4.45 -18.45
CA LYS A 26 3.51 -3.63 -18.58
C LYS A 26 2.27 -4.32 -18.01
N ALA A 27 2.04 -5.59 -18.37
CA ALA A 27 0.88 -6.35 -17.91
C ALA A 27 0.86 -6.55 -16.39
N LYS A 28 2.01 -6.83 -15.78
CA LYS A 28 2.13 -6.94 -14.32
C LYS A 28 2.00 -5.59 -13.63
N GLY A 29 2.47 -4.51 -14.25
CA GLY A 29 2.24 -3.15 -13.77
C GLY A 29 0.75 -2.81 -13.68
N GLU A 30 -0.01 -3.12 -14.73
CA GLU A 30 -1.47 -2.96 -14.77
C GLU A 30 -2.19 -3.90 -13.80
N GLN A 31 -1.67 -5.11 -13.58
CA GLN A 31 -2.19 -6.01 -12.54
C GLN A 31 -1.94 -5.45 -11.15
N TYR A 32 -0.75 -4.91 -10.89
CA TYR A 32 -0.41 -4.34 -9.59
C TYR A 32 -1.23 -3.10 -9.29
N ASP A 33 -1.41 -2.21 -10.28
CA ASP A 33 -2.31 -1.05 -10.16
C ASP A 33 -3.73 -1.44 -9.76
N ARG A 34 -4.31 -2.46 -10.43
CA ARG A 34 -5.63 -3.00 -10.09
C ARG A 34 -5.68 -3.56 -8.67
N VAL A 35 -4.72 -4.39 -8.27
CA VAL A 35 -4.71 -5.00 -6.93
C VAL A 35 -4.56 -3.93 -5.83
N LEU A 36 -3.82 -2.85 -6.06
CA LEU A 36 -3.75 -1.72 -5.13
C LEU A 36 -5.11 -1.01 -4.99
N HIS A 37 -5.82 -0.80 -6.11
CA HIS A 37 -7.16 -0.22 -6.09
C HIS A 37 -8.17 -1.13 -5.41
N ASP A 38 -8.15 -2.42 -5.70
CA ASP A 38 -9.03 -3.42 -5.07
C ASP A 38 -8.79 -3.47 -3.56
N HIS A 39 -7.52 -3.48 -3.12
CA HIS A 39 -7.15 -3.45 -1.71
C HIS A 39 -7.71 -2.21 -1.00
N VAL A 40 -7.53 -1.01 -1.56
CA VAL A 40 -8.01 0.24 -0.94
C VAL A 40 -9.55 0.27 -0.84
N ASN A 41 -10.26 -0.35 -1.77
CA ASN A 41 -11.72 -0.38 -1.79
C ASN A 41 -12.32 -1.61 -1.08
N ALA A 42 -11.50 -2.54 -0.60
CA ALA A 42 -11.96 -3.77 0.03
C ALA A 42 -12.63 -3.47 1.39
N PRO A 43 -13.71 -4.19 1.74
CA PRO A 43 -14.39 -3.99 3.03
C PRO A 43 -13.54 -4.42 4.24
N THR A 44 -12.48 -5.20 4.02
CA THR A 44 -11.52 -5.63 5.06
C THR A 44 -10.43 -4.59 5.33
N THR A 45 -10.33 -3.56 4.48
CA THR A 45 -9.29 -2.54 4.57
C THR A 45 -9.78 -1.34 5.36
N THR A 46 -9.02 -0.97 6.38
CA THR A 46 -9.32 0.17 7.26
C THR A 46 -8.35 1.32 6.95
N PRO A 47 -8.85 2.54 6.68
CA PRO A 47 -8.01 3.73 6.58
C PRO A 47 -7.58 4.19 7.98
N ILE A 48 -6.29 4.46 8.15
CA ILE A 48 -5.70 4.94 9.40
C ILE A 48 -4.85 6.16 9.07
N ASP A 49 -5.19 7.30 9.68
CA ASP A 49 -4.37 8.50 9.59
C ASP A 49 -3.03 8.26 10.29
N GLY A 50 -1.95 8.65 9.62
CA GLY A 50 -0.62 8.34 10.10
C GLY A 50 0.46 9.18 9.48
N THR A 51 1.70 8.75 9.70
CA THR A 51 2.87 9.38 9.09
C THR A 51 3.77 8.34 8.44
N TYR A 52 4.39 8.74 7.33
CA TYR A 52 5.44 7.97 6.66
C TYR A 52 6.61 8.90 6.38
N HIS A 53 7.77 8.59 6.98
CA HIS A 53 8.93 9.49 6.96
C HIS A 53 8.59 10.92 7.44
N ARG A 54 7.75 11.03 8.48
CA ARG A 54 7.27 12.30 9.10
C ARG A 54 6.30 13.11 8.23
N GLU A 55 5.93 12.62 7.06
CA GLU A 55 4.91 13.24 6.22
C GLU A 55 3.53 12.62 6.50
N PRO A 56 2.45 13.42 6.56
CA PRO A 56 1.11 12.91 6.79
C PRO A 56 0.65 12.02 5.62
N VAL A 57 0.08 10.87 5.96
CA VAL A 57 -0.42 9.86 5.02
C VAL A 57 -1.65 9.16 5.58
N ILE A 58 -2.33 8.40 4.71
CA ILE A 58 -3.37 7.46 5.08
C ILE A 58 -2.84 6.06 4.79
N HIS A 59 -2.85 5.19 5.80
CA HIS A 59 -2.58 3.77 5.70
C HIS A 59 -3.89 3.03 5.45
N HIS A 60 -4.02 2.39 4.29
CA HIS A 60 -5.13 1.50 3.96
C HIS A 60 -4.70 0.09 4.33
N LEU A 61 -5.01 -0.33 5.56
CA LEU A 61 -4.49 -1.55 6.17
C LEU A 61 -5.56 -2.64 6.25
N ASP A 62 -5.25 -3.83 5.74
CA ASP A 62 -5.95 -5.06 6.09
C ASP A 62 -5.19 -5.74 7.23
N THR A 63 -5.77 -5.73 8.43
CA THR A 63 -5.13 -6.26 9.64
C THR A 63 -5.05 -7.78 9.65
N SER A 64 -5.90 -8.48 8.89
CA SER A 64 -5.90 -9.93 8.82
C SER A 64 -4.75 -10.47 7.95
N THR A 65 -4.43 -9.76 6.87
CA THR A 65 -3.36 -10.15 5.95
C THR A 65 -2.04 -9.41 6.21
N GLY A 66 -2.10 -8.27 6.89
CA GLY A 66 -1.00 -7.33 7.08
C GLY A 66 -0.69 -6.48 5.85
N LEU A 67 -1.50 -6.57 4.79
CA LEU A 67 -1.28 -5.79 3.57
C LEU A 67 -1.65 -4.32 3.80
N ASN A 68 -0.75 -3.45 3.36
CA ASN A 68 -0.93 -2.02 3.51
C ASN A 68 -0.63 -1.25 2.22
N VAL A 69 -1.48 -0.30 1.90
CA VAL A 69 -1.28 0.71 0.85
C VAL A 69 -1.22 2.09 1.49
N VAL A 70 -0.19 2.87 1.18
CA VAL A 70 0.00 4.23 1.70
C VAL A 70 -0.38 5.24 0.64
N THR A 71 -1.28 6.16 0.97
CA THR A 71 -1.61 7.31 0.14
C THR A 71 -1.31 8.62 0.86
N LYS A 72 -1.10 9.69 0.10
CA LYS A 72 -1.21 11.04 0.64
C LYS A 72 -2.67 11.34 1.02
N PRO A 73 -2.94 12.39 1.83
CA PRO A 73 -4.30 12.83 2.13
C PRO A 73 -5.13 13.18 0.89
N ASP A 74 -4.47 13.61 -0.19
CA ASP A 74 -5.11 13.86 -1.50
C ASP A 74 -5.37 12.58 -2.34
N GLY A 75 -5.13 11.40 -1.76
CA GLY A 75 -5.38 10.11 -2.40
C GLY A 75 -4.30 9.64 -3.37
N ARG A 76 -3.19 10.37 -3.55
CA ARG A 76 -2.07 9.93 -4.40
C ARG A 76 -1.32 8.75 -3.76
N PHE A 77 -1.05 7.72 -4.56
CA PHE A 77 -0.29 6.56 -4.15
C PHE A 77 1.16 6.92 -3.79
N VAL A 78 1.62 6.47 -2.62
CA VAL A 78 3.00 6.64 -2.15
C VAL A 78 3.77 5.34 -2.27
N THR A 79 3.30 4.27 -1.64
CA THR A 79 3.97 2.97 -1.58
C THR A 79 3.01 1.92 -1.03
N ALA A 80 3.36 0.63 -1.11
CA ALA A 80 2.60 -0.46 -0.52
C ALA A 80 3.54 -1.60 -0.15
N TRP A 81 3.24 -2.36 0.89
CA TRP A 81 3.94 -3.60 1.27
C TRP A 81 3.16 -4.33 2.36
N LYS A 82 3.52 -5.59 2.61
CA LYS A 82 3.01 -6.35 3.77
C LYS A 82 3.81 -6.01 5.02
N PHE A 83 3.13 -5.57 6.07
CA PHE A 83 3.77 -5.30 7.36
C PHE A 83 4.23 -6.59 8.03
N ASN A 84 5.37 -6.52 8.71
CA ASN A 84 5.71 -7.49 9.75
C ASN A 84 4.97 -7.17 11.06
N SER A 85 5.10 -8.03 12.07
CA SER A 85 4.39 -7.90 13.35
C SER A 85 4.65 -6.55 14.05
N ASP A 86 5.88 -6.05 14.00
CA ASP A 86 6.27 -4.82 14.68
C ASP A 86 5.70 -3.60 13.97
N GLN A 87 5.76 -3.57 12.64
CA GLN A 87 5.16 -2.52 11.81
C GLN A 87 3.64 -2.48 12.00
N LEU A 88 3.00 -3.65 12.03
CA LEU A 88 1.57 -3.76 12.25
C LEU A 88 1.18 -3.18 13.62
N ARG A 89 1.92 -3.53 14.67
CA ARG A 89 1.71 -2.99 16.02
C ARG A 89 1.90 -1.47 16.06
N ASN A 90 2.95 -0.95 15.42
CA ASN A 90 3.24 0.49 15.45
C ASN A 90 2.14 1.31 14.75
N VAL A 91 1.67 0.88 13.59
CA VAL A 91 0.58 1.56 12.87
C VAL A 91 -0.74 1.45 13.62
N THR A 92 -1.07 0.28 14.14
CA THR A 92 -2.34 0.09 14.87
C THR A 92 -2.38 0.77 16.23
N THR A 93 -1.23 0.99 16.88
CA THR A 93 -1.17 1.64 18.21
C THR A 93 -0.93 3.15 18.11
N HIS A 94 -0.14 3.60 17.13
CA HIS A 94 0.37 4.97 17.08
C HIS A 94 0.27 5.64 15.70
N GLY A 95 -0.18 4.93 14.65
CA GLY A 95 -0.30 5.47 13.29
C GLY A 95 1.04 5.83 12.62
N GLY A 96 2.19 5.41 13.19
CA GLY A 96 3.50 5.84 12.72
C GLY A 96 4.34 4.75 12.05
N LEU A 97 4.95 5.10 10.91
CA LEU A 97 5.99 4.31 10.22
C LEU A 97 7.22 5.13 9.81
#